data_AF-A0AAW2J8B0-F1
#
_entry.id   AF-A0AAW2J8B0-F1
#
_cell.length_a   1.000
_cell.length_b   1.000
_cell.length_c   1.000
_cell.angle_alpha   90.00
_cell.angle_beta   90.00
_cell.angle_gamma   90.00
#
_symmetry.space_group_name_H-M   'P 1'
#
loop_
_entity.id
_entity.type
_entity.pdbx_description
1 polymer ?
#
loop_
_entity_poly.entity_id
_entity_poly.type
_entity_poly.pdbx_seq_one_letter_code
_entity_poly.pdbx_strand_id
1 'polypeptide(L)'
;MQQLIDQNEGFSFHWRCKEIGLFQLCFADDLLLFCKADVASVRIFRHGLDEFAKLSGLHANPEKSQLILSRSAQPMREHLLAALQFQEGHLPLRYLGLPLLASRLSISDCQPLLLKIDSRIKGWDSIQLSFAGRLQLIKSVLMSLNVYWAMAFILPKGIIRAVEKRMRHFLWKGNSAVGYPKVAWSAVCRPMEEGGLGIRDILALNKALMSRHLWKVIQRNQSSIWVQWITHTHLRHKTVWTVDVKGGSWGGNGELFSIWHDPWHSLGTLIRRFPSGPSRTNIPIAAKLSTVIVDGDWSWPPITDLECIEILHLLPTIHSGSDSILWRGGEFTTTVAYGIFRTPGPMVGWYPLLSGPCKIPRFSFVLWLAILGKLSTMDKPWLSHLGGVCVLCGREVETHDHLFLSVQILSEVYPRLEGGNSFLLAEPCMGRGYYMGFDEMEGQTHCSGGLQSIIISYFIIFGGNVTKEFFSTLSARAPLLLQLR
;
A
#
# COMPACT_ATOMS: atom_id res chain seq x y z
N MET A 1 32.93 -12.84 5.74
CA MET A 1 32.42 -12.05 6.89
C MET A 1 31.74 -12.90 7.96
N GLN A 2 30.69 -13.68 7.66
CA GLN A 2 30.03 -14.53 8.69
C GLN A 2 31.04 -15.40 9.46
N GLN A 3 31.91 -16.12 8.74
CA GLN A 3 32.96 -16.93 9.36
C GLN A 3 33.89 -16.14 10.30
N LEU A 4 34.23 -14.89 9.93
CA LEU A 4 35.06 -14.02 10.77
C LEU A 4 34.33 -13.59 12.05
N ILE A 5 33.03 -13.37 11.96
CA ILE A 5 32.18 -13.04 13.12
C ILE A 5 32.04 -14.25 14.04
N ASP A 6 31.82 -15.44 13.48
CA ASP A 6 31.66 -16.67 14.25
C ASP A 6 32.95 -17.10 14.96
N GLN A 7 34.11 -16.79 14.37
CA GLN A 7 35.43 -17.13 14.92
C GLN A 7 35.99 -16.11 15.93
N ASN A 8 35.48 -14.87 15.94
CA ASN A 8 35.99 -13.81 16.81
C ASN A 8 35.02 -13.48 17.94
N GLU A 9 35.37 -13.86 19.17
CA GLU A 9 34.61 -13.52 20.39
C GLU A 9 34.50 -12.00 20.64
N GLY A 10 35.33 -11.19 19.97
CA GLY A 10 35.32 -9.74 20.06
C GLY A 10 34.17 -9.04 19.30
N PHE A 11 33.41 -9.74 18.45
CA PHE A 11 32.30 -9.12 17.73
C PHE A 11 31.05 -8.98 18.60
N SER A 12 30.47 -7.80 18.60
CA SER A 12 29.20 -7.52 19.28
C SER A 12 28.14 -7.03 18.29
N PHE A 13 27.01 -7.72 18.27
CA PHE A 13 25.84 -7.30 17.49
C PHE A 13 25.26 -6.00 18.03
N HIS A 14 24.66 -5.21 17.14
CA HIS A 14 23.79 -4.12 17.55
C HIS A 14 22.66 -4.66 18.44
N TRP A 15 22.31 -3.96 19.51
CA TRP A 15 21.41 -4.49 20.56
C TRP A 15 20.03 -4.93 20.04
N ARG A 16 19.51 -4.30 18.98
CA ARG A 16 18.25 -4.70 18.31
C ARG A 16 18.37 -5.84 17.30
N CYS A 17 19.58 -6.24 16.99
CA CYS A 17 19.86 -7.25 15.98
C CYS A 17 20.45 -8.52 16.58
N LYS A 18 20.85 -8.47 17.86
CA LYS A 18 21.47 -9.56 18.60
C LYS A 18 20.61 -10.83 18.60
N GLU A 19 19.31 -10.73 18.87
CA GLU A 19 18.43 -11.90 18.95
C GLU A 19 18.27 -12.65 17.63
N ILE A 20 18.38 -11.95 16.51
CA ILE A 20 18.23 -12.54 15.16
C ILE A 20 19.58 -12.74 14.45
N GLY A 21 20.71 -12.43 15.11
CA GLY A 21 22.04 -12.50 14.52
C GLY A 21 22.23 -11.60 13.29
N LEU A 22 21.48 -10.50 13.17
CA LEU A 22 21.49 -9.68 11.96
C LEU A 22 22.64 -8.66 12.00
N PHE A 23 23.57 -8.78 11.06
CA PHE A 23 24.70 -7.85 10.92
C PHE A 23 24.82 -7.29 9.50
N GLN A 24 24.09 -7.81 8.52
CA GLN A 24 24.16 -7.34 7.14
C GLN A 24 22.79 -7.32 6.45
N LEU A 25 22.61 -6.36 5.56
CA LEU A 25 21.57 -6.35 4.53
C LEU A 25 22.21 -5.98 3.21
N CYS A 26 21.96 -6.77 2.17
CA CYS A 26 22.53 -6.57 0.85
C CYS A 26 21.42 -6.47 -0.21
N PHE A 27 21.64 -5.60 -1.19
CA PHE A 27 20.86 -5.57 -2.43
C PHE A 27 21.80 -5.22 -3.58
N ALA A 28 22.06 -6.19 -4.47
CA ALA A 28 23.09 -6.06 -5.51
C ALA A 28 24.44 -5.61 -4.90
N ASP A 29 24.93 -4.42 -5.26
CA ASP A 29 26.16 -3.80 -4.78
C ASP A 29 25.98 -2.95 -3.51
N ASP A 30 24.74 -2.62 -3.14
CA ASP A 30 24.43 -1.85 -1.94
C ASP A 30 24.47 -2.75 -0.69
N LEU A 31 25.42 -2.48 0.22
CA LEU A 31 25.62 -3.22 1.46
C LEU A 31 25.44 -2.32 2.69
N LEU A 32 24.60 -2.76 3.63
CA LEU A 32 24.44 -2.16 4.95
C LEU A 32 24.96 -3.13 6.01
N LEU A 33 25.86 -2.65 6.86
CA LEU A 33 26.46 -3.42 7.95
C LEU A 33 26.07 -2.83 9.31
N PHE A 34 25.76 -3.70 10.26
CA PHE A 34 25.28 -3.35 11.59
C PHE A 34 26.12 -4.05 12.67
N CYS A 35 26.67 -3.27 13.58
CA CYS A 35 27.36 -3.78 14.76
C CYS A 35 27.12 -2.86 15.96
N LYS A 36 27.54 -3.31 17.14
CA LYS A 36 27.68 -2.44 18.31
C LYS A 36 28.78 -1.41 18.02
N ALA A 37 28.60 -0.20 18.55
CA ALA A 37 29.55 0.89 18.37
C ALA A 37 30.79 0.68 19.27
N ASP A 38 31.66 -0.25 18.87
CA ASP A 38 32.95 -0.52 19.49
C ASP A 38 34.02 -0.81 18.44
N VAL A 39 35.28 -0.55 18.81
CA VAL A 39 36.41 -0.63 17.89
C VAL A 39 36.68 -2.08 17.45
N ALA A 40 36.43 -3.07 18.32
CA ALA A 40 36.65 -4.48 18.00
C ALA A 40 35.74 -4.94 16.85
N SER A 41 34.43 -4.68 16.97
CA SER A 41 33.43 -5.04 15.97
C SER A 41 33.68 -4.34 14.62
N VAL A 42 34.03 -3.05 14.66
CA VAL A 42 34.33 -2.28 13.44
C VAL A 42 35.60 -2.77 12.74
N ARG A 43 36.64 -3.18 13.50
CA ARG A 43 37.85 -3.78 12.92
C ARG A 43 37.57 -5.10 12.23
N ILE A 44 36.66 -5.92 12.77
CA ILE A 44 36.25 -7.18 12.14
C ILE A 44 35.57 -6.90 10.79
N PHE A 45 34.73 -5.87 10.71
CA PHE A 45 34.17 -5.44 9.42
C PHE A 45 35.23 -4.93 8.45
N ARG A 46 36.18 -4.10 8.90
CA ARG A 46 37.30 -3.65 8.05
C ARG A 46 38.09 -4.83 7.50
N HIS A 47 38.49 -5.75 8.37
CA HIS A 47 39.21 -6.96 7.97
C HIS A 47 38.41 -7.81 6.99
N GLY A 48 37.10 -7.98 7.23
CA GLY A 48 36.23 -8.73 6.32
C GLY A 48 36.07 -8.09 4.95
N LEU A 49 36.05 -6.76 4.86
CA LEU A 49 36.04 -6.02 3.60
C LEU A 49 37.38 -6.13 2.87
N ASP A 50 38.50 -6.05 3.60
CA ASP A 50 39.83 -6.15 3.01
C ASP A 50 40.12 -7.57 2.48
N GLU A 51 39.74 -8.61 3.21
CA GLU A 51 39.83 -10.00 2.73
C GLU A 51 38.95 -10.24 1.50
N PHE A 52 37.72 -9.69 1.51
CA PHE A 52 36.87 -9.75 0.32
C PHE A 52 37.51 -9.05 -0.88
N ALA A 53 38.11 -7.88 -0.68
CA ALA A 53 38.79 -7.15 -1.73
C ALA A 53 40.01 -7.90 -2.28
N LYS A 54 40.80 -8.54 -1.40
CA LYS A 54 41.93 -9.40 -1.82
C LYS A 54 41.50 -10.58 -2.67
N LEU A 55 40.39 -11.24 -2.30
CA LEU A 55 39.91 -12.45 -2.99
C LEU A 55 39.17 -12.13 -4.29
N SER A 56 38.38 -11.07 -4.32
CA SER A 56 37.53 -10.72 -5.48
C SER A 56 38.13 -9.68 -6.42
N GLY A 57 39.12 -8.91 -5.96
CA GLY A 57 39.61 -7.71 -6.62
C GLY A 57 38.66 -6.49 -6.52
N LEU A 58 37.48 -6.65 -5.92
CA LEU A 58 36.48 -5.58 -5.80
C LEU A 58 36.68 -4.78 -4.52
N HIS A 59 36.80 -3.46 -4.66
CA HIS A 59 37.06 -2.55 -3.55
C HIS A 59 35.82 -1.72 -3.23
N ALA A 60 35.58 -1.48 -1.93
CA ALA A 60 34.56 -0.54 -1.49
C ALA A 60 34.91 0.88 -1.96
N ASN A 61 33.93 1.61 -2.49
CA ASN A 61 34.14 2.99 -2.92
C ASN A 61 34.15 3.92 -1.70
N PRO A 62 35.29 4.54 -1.32
CA PRO A 62 35.39 5.34 -0.10
C PRO A 62 34.54 6.63 -0.12
N GLU A 63 34.15 7.12 -1.30
CA GLU A 63 33.26 8.29 -1.43
C GLU A 63 31.79 7.94 -1.18
N LYS A 64 31.40 6.69 -1.47
CA LYS A 64 30.03 6.20 -1.28
C LYS A 64 29.85 5.47 0.05
N SER A 65 30.91 4.83 0.54
CA SER A 65 30.90 4.08 1.80
C SER A 65 31.02 5.04 2.97
N GLN A 66 30.02 5.00 3.87
CA GLN A 66 29.92 5.93 4.99
C GLN A 66 29.69 5.18 6.30
N LEU A 67 30.28 5.68 7.39
CA LEU A 67 30.01 5.25 8.75
C LEU A 67 28.95 6.15 9.38
N ILE A 68 27.81 5.59 9.78
CA ILE A 68 26.74 6.33 10.45
C ILE A 68 26.77 5.97 11.93
N LEU A 69 26.98 6.98 12.77
CA LEU A 69 27.07 6.81 14.21
C LEU A 69 25.75 7.16 14.90
N SER A 70 25.37 6.33 15.87
CA SER A 70 24.28 6.67 16.78
C SER A 70 24.68 7.81 17.71
N ARG A 71 23.71 8.55 18.24
CA ARG A 71 23.98 9.66 19.16
C ARG A 71 24.81 9.23 20.38
N SER A 72 24.59 8.02 20.89
CA SER A 72 25.34 7.47 22.02
C SER A 72 26.79 7.08 21.68
N ALA A 73 27.10 6.87 20.39
CA ALA A 73 28.43 6.47 19.92
C ALA A 73 29.33 7.66 19.56
N GLN A 74 28.81 8.88 19.58
CA GLN A 74 29.55 10.11 19.25
C GLN A 74 30.86 10.30 20.05
N PRO A 75 30.96 9.93 21.35
CA PRO A 75 32.23 10.02 22.08
C PRO A 75 33.35 9.13 21.51
N MET A 76 33.00 8.04 20.81
CA MET A 76 33.96 7.11 20.21
C MET A 76 34.23 7.38 18.74
N ARG A 77 33.66 8.47 18.18
CA ARG A 77 33.67 8.80 16.76
C ARG A 77 35.05 8.68 16.10
N GLU A 78 36.05 9.35 16.66
CA GLU A 78 37.41 9.38 16.08
C GLU A 78 38.03 7.98 16.02
N HIS A 79 37.88 7.19 17.08
CA HIS A 79 38.38 5.83 17.15
C HIS A 79 37.72 4.90 16.13
N LEU A 80 36.40 5.04 15.92
CA LEU A 80 35.64 4.22 14.99
C LEU A 80 35.94 4.60 13.53
N LEU A 81 36.05 5.90 13.22
CA LEU A 81 36.43 6.39 11.90
C LEU A 81 37.85 5.96 11.54
N ALA A 82 38.79 6.07 12.49
CA ALA A 82 40.17 5.60 12.29
C ALA A 82 40.25 4.10 12.03
N ALA A 83 39.40 3.30 12.68
CA ALA A 83 39.35 1.86 12.49
C ALA A 83 38.75 1.42 11.15
N LEU A 84 37.68 2.09 10.68
CA LEU A 84 36.98 1.70 9.45
C LEU A 84 37.56 2.37 8.20
N GLN A 85 38.17 3.55 8.34
CA GLN A 85 38.73 4.37 7.26
C GLN A 85 37.69 4.80 6.19
N PHE A 86 36.44 5.03 6.62
CA PHE A 86 35.39 5.64 5.81
C PHE A 86 35.01 7.01 6.34
N GLN A 87 34.38 7.83 5.49
CA GLN A 87 33.85 9.12 5.91
C GLN A 87 32.64 8.95 6.82
N GLU A 88 32.41 9.92 7.71
CA GLU A 88 31.18 9.95 8.49
C GLU A 88 29.99 10.33 7.61
N GLY A 89 28.92 9.55 7.70
CA GLY A 89 27.64 9.82 7.07
C GLY A 89 26.59 10.31 8.08
N HIS A 90 25.57 10.99 7.57
CA HIS A 90 24.44 11.46 8.36
C HIS A 90 23.11 11.04 7.74
N LEU A 91 22.11 10.84 8.59
CA LEU A 91 20.73 10.63 8.16
C LEU A 91 20.00 11.98 8.05
N PRO A 92 19.09 12.16 7.09
CA PRO A 92 18.66 11.16 6.10
C PRO A 92 19.63 10.97 4.93
N LEU A 93 19.83 9.72 4.52
CA LEU A 93 20.62 9.38 3.32
C LEU A 93 19.78 8.61 2.31
N ARG A 94 20.16 8.58 1.04
CA ARG A 94 19.38 7.89 -0.01
C ARG A 94 19.84 6.44 -0.17
N TYR A 95 18.92 5.49 -0.05
CA TYR A 95 19.15 4.06 -0.26
C TYR A 95 18.05 3.47 -1.14
N LEU A 96 18.42 2.78 -2.22
CA LEU A 96 17.49 2.25 -3.22
C LEU A 96 16.47 3.30 -3.70
N GLY A 97 16.90 4.56 -3.84
CA GLY A 97 16.04 5.64 -4.29
C GLY A 97 15.06 6.20 -3.26
N LEU A 98 15.05 5.73 -2.01
CA LEU A 98 14.24 6.24 -0.90
C LEU A 98 15.14 6.83 0.21
N PRO A 99 14.66 7.82 0.98
CA PRO A 99 15.46 8.45 2.03
C PRO A 99 15.47 7.60 3.31
N LEU A 100 16.56 6.90 3.67
CA LEU A 100 16.74 6.27 4.99
C LEU A 100 16.59 7.30 6.10
N LEU A 101 15.65 7.07 7.01
CA LEU A 101 15.26 8.04 8.04
C LEU A 101 15.40 7.45 9.44
N ALA A 102 15.85 8.29 10.37
CA ALA A 102 15.84 8.00 11.81
C ALA A 102 14.49 8.30 12.49
N SER A 103 13.61 9.03 11.79
CA SER A 103 12.37 9.59 12.31
C SER A 103 11.18 9.22 11.44
N ARG A 104 9.98 9.70 11.82
CA ARG A 104 8.80 9.60 10.96
C ARG A 104 9.02 10.37 9.67
N LEU A 105 8.55 9.81 8.56
CA LEU A 105 8.59 10.46 7.25
C LEU A 105 7.89 11.83 7.33
N SER A 106 8.68 12.89 7.18
CA SER A 106 8.18 14.25 7.14
C SER A 106 7.79 14.66 5.72
N ILE A 107 7.13 15.81 5.61
CA ILE A 107 6.80 16.41 4.31
C ILE A 107 8.09 16.79 3.56
N SER A 108 9.10 17.32 4.24
CA SER A 108 10.38 17.68 3.62
C SER A 108 11.13 16.48 3.05
N ASP A 109 11.07 15.33 3.72
CA ASP A 109 11.71 14.10 3.24
C ASP A 109 11.09 13.57 1.94
N CYS A 110 9.84 13.95 1.66
CA CYS A 110 9.13 13.59 0.44
C CYS A 110 9.39 14.57 -0.72
N GLN A 111 10.18 15.62 -0.52
CA GLN A 111 10.50 16.58 -1.57
C GLN A 111 11.14 15.92 -2.81
N PRO A 112 12.04 14.91 -2.70
CA PRO A 112 12.56 14.21 -3.86
C PRO A 112 11.49 13.53 -4.72
N LEU A 113 10.41 13.02 -4.11
CA LEU A 113 9.27 12.45 -4.85
C LEU A 113 8.59 13.53 -5.68
N LEU A 114 8.29 14.68 -5.07
CA LEU A 114 7.63 15.80 -5.76
C LEU A 114 8.50 16.34 -6.91
N LEU A 115 9.79 16.54 -6.67
CA LEU A 115 10.74 16.98 -7.70
C LEU A 115 10.85 15.98 -8.85
N LYS A 116 10.82 14.68 -8.56
CA LYS A 116 10.84 13.64 -9.61
C LYS A 116 9.57 13.64 -10.44
N ILE A 117 8.41 13.85 -9.81
CA ILE A 117 7.12 14.01 -10.51
C ILE A 117 7.15 15.28 -11.37
N ASP A 118 7.60 16.41 -10.81
CA ASP A 118 7.69 17.68 -11.50
C ASP A 118 8.65 17.60 -12.70
N SER A 119 9.79 16.93 -12.55
CA SER A 119 10.74 16.67 -13.64
C SER A 119 10.12 15.84 -14.76
N ARG A 120 9.34 14.79 -14.43
CA ARG A 120 8.64 13.99 -15.44
C ARG A 120 7.58 14.80 -16.19
N ILE A 121 6.76 15.58 -15.45
CA ILE A 121 5.74 16.44 -16.04
C ILE A 121 6.38 17.48 -16.96
N LYS A 122 7.42 18.18 -16.50
CA LYS A 122 8.16 19.16 -17.32
C LYS A 122 8.76 18.54 -18.58
N GLY A 123 9.27 17.32 -18.48
CA GLY A 123 9.77 16.58 -19.64
C GLY A 123 8.70 16.26 -20.69
N TRP A 124 7.42 16.31 -20.33
CA TRP A 124 6.29 16.12 -21.25
C TRP A 124 5.61 17.42 -21.66
N ASP A 125 5.94 18.55 -21.04
CA ASP A 125 5.33 19.85 -21.36
C ASP A 125 5.67 20.36 -22.77
N SER A 126 6.77 19.88 -23.35
CA SER A 126 7.14 20.13 -24.76
C SER A 126 6.29 19.33 -25.76
N ILE A 127 5.57 18.30 -25.30
CA ILE A 127 4.79 17.41 -26.16
C ILE A 127 3.32 17.81 -26.05
N GLN A 128 2.70 18.12 -27.20
CA GLN A 128 1.26 18.40 -27.25
C GLN A 128 0.45 17.10 -27.10
N LEU A 129 0.22 16.71 -25.84
CA LEU A 129 -0.52 15.50 -25.50
C LEU A 129 -2.02 15.76 -25.38
N SER A 130 -2.82 14.87 -25.98
CA SER A 130 -4.25 14.77 -25.71
C SER A 130 -4.54 14.39 -24.25
N PHE A 131 -5.76 14.65 -23.76
CA PHE A 131 -6.15 14.25 -22.40
C PHE A 131 -5.97 12.75 -22.15
N ALA A 132 -6.28 11.90 -23.13
CA ALA A 132 -6.07 10.46 -23.05
C ALA A 132 -4.58 10.11 -22.95
N GLY A 133 -3.71 10.80 -23.70
CA GLY A 133 -2.26 10.62 -23.60
C GLY A 133 -1.72 11.00 -22.21
N ARG A 134 -2.18 12.12 -21.65
CA ARG A 134 -1.80 12.54 -20.29
C ARG A 134 -2.31 11.56 -19.23
N LEU A 135 -3.55 11.08 -19.37
CA LEU A 135 -4.11 10.05 -18.50
C LEU A 135 -3.23 8.78 -18.52
N GLN A 136 -2.79 8.36 -19.70
CA GLN A 136 -1.95 7.17 -19.83
C GLN A 136 -0.61 7.36 -19.10
N LEU A 137 0.05 8.51 -19.25
CA LEU A 137 1.30 8.82 -18.53
C LEU A 137 1.13 8.91 -17.02
N ILE A 138 -0.02 9.42 -16.54
CA ILE A 138 -0.34 9.40 -15.12
C ILE A 138 -0.41 7.94 -14.64
N LYS A 139 -1.16 7.08 -15.34
CA LYS A 139 -1.34 5.67 -14.96
C LYS A 139 -0.04 4.86 -15.00
N SER A 140 0.78 5.02 -16.04
CA SER A 140 1.98 4.19 -16.23
C SER A 140 3.19 4.70 -15.45
N VAL A 141 3.41 6.01 -15.41
CA VAL A 141 4.64 6.60 -14.85
C VAL A 141 4.40 7.28 -13.51
N LEU A 142 3.43 8.20 -13.40
CA LEU A 142 3.28 8.94 -12.15
C LEU A 142 2.73 8.06 -11.03
N MET A 143 1.79 7.16 -11.33
CA MET A 143 1.27 6.22 -10.34
C MET A 143 2.32 5.21 -9.89
N SER A 144 3.19 4.71 -10.78
CA SER A 144 4.25 3.78 -10.40
C SER A 144 5.28 4.42 -9.47
N LEU A 145 5.64 5.69 -9.68
CA LEU A 145 6.47 6.45 -8.73
C LEU A 145 5.84 6.55 -7.34
N ASN A 146 4.53 6.78 -7.28
CA ASN A 146 3.80 6.87 -6.01
C ASN A 146 3.69 5.52 -5.32
N VAL A 147 3.41 4.45 -6.07
CA VAL A 147 3.38 3.07 -5.54
C VAL A 147 4.73 2.72 -4.92
N TYR A 148 5.85 3.10 -5.56
CA TYR A 148 7.19 2.85 -5.06
C TYR A 148 7.47 3.47 -3.68
N TRP A 149 6.91 4.65 -3.41
CA TRP A 149 7.02 5.27 -2.08
C TRP A 149 5.97 4.72 -1.09
N ALA A 150 4.73 4.57 -1.56
CA ALA A 150 3.60 4.11 -0.76
C ALA A 150 3.72 2.65 -0.30
N MET A 151 4.58 1.85 -0.92
CA MET A 151 4.88 0.48 -0.49
C MET A 151 5.89 0.42 0.67
N ALA A 152 6.68 1.46 0.88
CA ALA A 152 7.70 1.53 1.93
C ALA A 152 7.24 2.38 3.13
N PHE A 153 6.45 3.42 2.88
CA PHE A 153 6.07 4.40 3.89
C PHE A 153 4.57 4.61 4.00
N ILE A 154 4.11 4.98 5.20
CA ILE A 154 2.84 5.70 5.34
C ILE A 154 3.08 7.14 4.85
N LEU A 155 2.42 7.53 3.77
CA LEU A 155 2.60 8.85 3.18
C LEU A 155 1.81 9.92 3.95
N PRO A 156 2.42 11.06 4.31
CA PRO A 156 1.69 12.18 4.89
C PRO A 156 0.58 12.65 3.96
N LYS A 157 -0.63 12.91 4.51
CA LYS A 157 -1.77 13.40 3.73
C LYS A 157 -1.47 14.67 2.92
N GLY A 158 -0.59 15.54 3.45
CA GLY A 158 -0.12 16.73 2.74
C GLY A 158 0.60 16.40 1.43
N ILE A 159 1.45 15.37 1.43
CA ILE A 159 2.16 14.90 0.24
C ILE A 159 1.21 14.25 -0.76
N ILE A 160 0.28 13.43 -0.29
CA ILE A 160 -0.75 12.83 -1.15
C ILE A 160 -1.53 13.92 -1.89
N ARG A 161 -2.00 14.95 -1.17
CA ARG A 161 -2.69 16.10 -1.77
C ARG A 161 -1.81 16.86 -2.77
N ALA A 162 -0.51 17.03 -2.46
CA ALA A 162 0.43 17.71 -3.33
C ALA A 162 0.71 16.95 -4.64
N VAL A 163 0.76 15.62 -4.58
CA VAL A 163 0.86 14.74 -5.75
C VAL A 163 -0.42 14.79 -6.58
N GLU A 164 -1.58 14.59 -5.97
CA GLU A 164 -2.86 14.63 -6.67
C GLU A 164 -3.12 15.98 -7.34
N LYS A 165 -2.70 17.08 -6.70
CA LYS A 165 -2.77 18.42 -7.29
C LYS A 165 -1.97 18.49 -8.60
N ARG A 166 -0.75 17.92 -8.63
CA ARG A 166 0.11 17.89 -9.83
C ARG A 166 -0.50 17.00 -10.92
N MET A 167 -0.95 15.80 -10.58
CA MET A 167 -1.60 14.90 -11.53
C MET A 167 -2.87 15.52 -12.14
N ARG A 168 -3.69 16.17 -11.31
CA ARG A 168 -4.90 16.88 -11.76
C ARG A 168 -4.57 18.05 -12.67
N HIS A 169 -3.57 18.85 -12.30
CA HIS A 169 -3.13 19.98 -13.11
C HIS A 169 -2.60 19.48 -14.45
N PHE A 170 -1.73 18.47 -14.45
CA PHE A 170 -1.20 17.86 -15.66
C PHE A 170 -2.32 17.31 -16.55
N LEU A 171 -3.28 16.57 -15.99
CA LEU A 171 -4.40 16.00 -16.74
C LEU A 171 -5.21 17.10 -17.45
N TRP A 172 -5.71 18.09 -16.70
CA TRP A 172 -6.70 19.04 -17.23
C TRP A 172 -6.10 20.28 -17.89
N LYS A 173 -5.01 20.79 -17.32
CA LYS A 173 -4.41 22.07 -17.72
C LYS A 173 -3.16 21.86 -18.57
N GLY A 174 -2.33 20.87 -18.22
CA GLY A 174 -1.04 20.66 -18.89
C GLY A 174 -0.19 21.93 -18.82
N ASN A 175 0.39 22.34 -19.95
CA ASN A 175 1.20 23.56 -20.06
C ASN A 175 0.38 24.84 -20.35
N SER A 176 -0.95 24.74 -20.48
CA SER A 176 -1.78 25.91 -20.78
C SER A 176 -1.93 26.80 -19.53
N ALA A 177 -1.82 28.12 -19.67
CA ALA A 177 -2.11 29.05 -18.57
C ALA A 177 -3.60 29.06 -18.17
N VAL A 178 -4.47 28.70 -19.12
CA VAL A 178 -5.94 28.67 -19.01
C VAL A 178 -6.41 27.22 -19.02
N GLY A 179 -7.35 26.88 -18.13
CA GLY A 179 -7.96 25.54 -18.06
C GLY A 179 -8.48 25.23 -16.66
N TYR A 180 -9.70 24.69 -16.58
CA TYR A 180 -10.33 24.27 -15.34
C TYR A 180 -10.58 22.75 -15.33
N PRO A 181 -10.53 22.08 -14.16
CA PRO A 181 -10.89 20.68 -14.05
C PRO A 181 -12.35 20.45 -14.49
N LYS A 182 -12.55 19.61 -15.52
CA LYS A 182 -13.89 19.29 -16.03
C LYS A 182 -14.66 18.33 -15.12
N VAL A 183 -13.95 17.44 -14.44
CA VAL A 183 -14.51 16.41 -13.54
C VAL A 183 -13.72 16.42 -12.23
N ALA A 184 -14.42 16.22 -11.11
CA ALA A 184 -13.82 16.12 -9.79
C ALA A 184 -12.80 14.96 -9.73
N TRP A 185 -11.67 15.18 -9.06
CA TRP A 185 -10.59 14.19 -9.01
C TRP A 185 -11.02 12.87 -8.36
N SER A 186 -11.86 12.93 -7.33
CA SER A 186 -12.42 11.75 -6.69
C SER A 186 -13.26 10.89 -7.65
N ALA A 187 -13.95 11.51 -8.63
CA ALA A 187 -14.67 10.78 -9.67
C ALA A 187 -13.73 10.22 -10.74
N VAL A 188 -12.67 10.95 -11.10
CA VAL A 188 -11.60 10.46 -11.99
C VAL A 188 -10.92 9.21 -11.42
N CYS A 189 -10.71 9.18 -10.10
CA CYS A 189 -10.06 8.05 -9.42
C CYS A 189 -10.95 6.81 -9.24
N ARG A 190 -12.20 6.84 -9.67
CA ARG A 190 -13.05 5.65 -9.61
C ARG A 190 -12.62 4.63 -10.68
N PRO A 191 -12.87 3.33 -10.44
CA PRO A 191 -12.83 2.31 -11.49
C PRO A 191 -13.69 2.70 -12.70
N MET A 192 -13.42 2.13 -13.87
CA MET A 192 -14.20 2.44 -15.08
C MET A 192 -15.64 1.96 -14.94
N GLU A 193 -15.82 0.83 -14.26
CA GLU A 193 -17.09 0.20 -13.88
C GLU A 193 -17.94 1.12 -12.99
N GLU A 194 -17.30 2.07 -12.30
CA GLU A 194 -17.93 3.10 -11.45
C GLU A 194 -17.98 4.49 -12.11
N GLY A 195 -17.75 4.52 -13.42
CA GLY A 195 -17.78 5.71 -14.25
C GLY A 195 -16.57 6.64 -14.11
N GLY A 196 -15.48 6.16 -13.52
CA GLY A 196 -14.21 6.89 -13.45
C GLY A 196 -13.26 6.58 -14.60
N LEU A 197 -12.00 6.98 -14.43
CA LEU A 197 -10.94 6.75 -15.39
C LEU A 197 -9.93 5.70 -14.93
N GLY A 198 -10.12 5.06 -13.78
CA GLY A 198 -9.27 3.98 -13.27
C GLY A 198 -7.90 4.44 -12.75
N ILE A 199 -7.79 5.68 -12.27
CA ILE A 199 -6.61 6.11 -11.48
C ILE A 199 -6.84 5.68 -10.04
N ARG A 200 -5.91 4.97 -9.40
CA ARG A 200 -6.12 4.53 -8.01
C ARG A 200 -5.98 5.70 -7.03
N ASP A 201 -6.88 5.78 -6.06
CA ASP A 201 -6.79 6.70 -4.93
C ASP A 201 -5.53 6.40 -4.11
N ILE A 202 -4.64 7.39 -4.00
CA ILE A 202 -3.30 7.19 -3.42
C ILE A 202 -3.39 6.86 -1.93
N LEU A 203 -4.36 7.46 -1.22
CA LEU A 203 -4.54 7.23 0.21
C LEU A 203 -5.04 5.81 0.51
N ALA A 204 -6.06 5.34 -0.20
CA ALA A 204 -6.56 3.98 -0.09
C ALA A 204 -5.50 2.96 -0.53
N LEU A 205 -4.76 3.25 -1.59
CA LEU A 205 -3.67 2.41 -2.07
C LEU A 205 -2.53 2.30 -1.06
N ASN A 206 -2.14 3.41 -0.42
CA ASN A 206 -1.13 3.39 0.62
C ASN A 206 -1.56 2.54 1.81
N LYS A 207 -2.82 2.64 2.26
CA LYS A 207 -3.37 1.77 3.30
C LYS A 207 -3.35 0.29 2.91
N ALA A 208 -3.75 -0.03 1.68
CA ALA A 208 -3.75 -1.40 1.16
C ALA A 208 -2.34 -1.99 1.04
N LEU A 209 -1.36 -1.18 0.64
CA LEU A 209 0.04 -1.60 0.58
C LEU A 209 0.63 -1.81 1.99
N MET A 210 0.25 -0.96 2.95
CA MET A 210 0.67 -1.11 4.35
C MET A 210 0.03 -2.34 5.01
N SER A 211 -1.22 -2.66 4.68
CA SER A 211 -1.88 -3.86 5.22
C SER A 211 -1.22 -5.15 4.75
N ARG A 212 -0.53 -5.16 3.60
CA ARG A 212 0.28 -6.32 3.18
C ARG A 212 1.40 -6.64 4.14
N HIS A 213 2.06 -5.61 4.67
CA HIS A 213 3.13 -5.80 5.65
C HIS A 213 2.56 -6.27 6.98
N LEU A 214 1.44 -5.68 7.40
CA LEU A 214 0.71 -6.16 8.57
C LEU A 214 0.34 -7.64 8.42
N TRP A 215 -0.17 -8.05 7.25
CA TRP A 215 -0.54 -9.43 6.96
C TRP A 215 0.63 -10.40 7.16
N LYS A 216 1.83 -10.04 6.68
CA LYS A 216 3.04 -10.84 6.89
C LYS A 216 3.41 -11.01 8.37
N VAL A 217 3.18 -9.97 9.20
CA VAL A 217 3.40 -10.05 10.65
C VAL A 217 2.34 -10.92 11.31
N ILE A 218 1.07 -10.78 10.92
CA ILE A 218 -0.05 -11.56 11.45
C ILE A 218 0.16 -13.06 11.18
N GLN A 219 0.55 -13.41 9.95
CA GLN A 219 0.87 -14.80 9.59
C GLN A 219 2.17 -15.32 10.25
N ARG A 220 2.86 -14.50 11.05
CA ARG A 220 4.16 -14.80 11.67
C ARG A 220 5.15 -15.39 10.66
N ASN A 221 5.15 -14.87 9.43
CA ASN A 221 5.95 -15.44 8.34
C ASN A 221 7.45 -15.27 8.62
N GLN A 222 8.04 -16.30 9.23
CA GLN A 222 9.44 -16.31 9.63
C GLN A 222 10.41 -16.32 8.45
N SER A 223 9.98 -16.55 7.20
CA SER A 223 10.89 -16.42 6.04
C SER A 223 11.36 -14.97 5.82
N SER A 224 10.61 -14.00 6.35
CA SER A 224 10.92 -12.60 6.23
C SER A 224 11.76 -12.12 7.41
N ILE A 225 13.03 -11.79 7.18
CA ILE A 225 13.93 -11.18 8.20
C ILE A 225 13.25 -10.00 8.91
N TRP A 226 12.46 -9.22 8.17
CA TRP A 226 11.66 -8.12 8.72
C TRP A 226 10.64 -8.56 9.77
N VAL A 227 9.92 -9.66 9.51
CA VAL A 227 8.90 -10.17 10.43
C VAL A 227 9.58 -10.73 11.67
N GLN A 228 10.68 -11.48 11.50
CA GLN A 228 11.50 -11.95 12.62
C GLN A 228 11.95 -10.76 13.48
N TRP A 229 12.58 -9.77 12.86
CA TRP A 229 13.12 -8.59 13.56
C TRP A 229 12.04 -7.81 14.32
N ILE A 230 10.88 -7.55 13.72
CA ILE A 230 9.75 -6.88 14.39
C ILE A 230 9.20 -7.70 15.55
N THR A 231 9.06 -9.01 15.34
CA THR A 231 8.48 -9.91 16.35
C THR A 231 9.33 -9.96 17.61
N HIS A 232 10.65 -10.06 17.42
CA HIS A 232 11.63 -10.03 18.50
C HIS A 232 11.73 -8.64 19.16
N THR A 233 12.02 -7.61 18.36
CA THR A 233 12.40 -6.29 18.90
C THR A 233 11.21 -5.49 19.43
N HIS A 234 10.10 -5.48 18.70
CA HIS A 234 8.97 -4.58 18.96
C HIS A 234 7.80 -5.28 19.61
N LEU A 235 7.46 -6.47 19.15
CA LEU A 235 6.37 -7.24 19.72
C LEU A 235 6.81 -8.03 20.96
N ARG A 236 8.12 -8.29 21.15
CA ARG A 236 8.65 -9.11 22.25
C ARG A 236 7.89 -10.44 22.37
N HIS A 237 7.67 -11.10 21.24
CA HIS A 237 6.87 -12.33 21.10
C HIS A 237 5.38 -12.20 21.43
N LYS A 238 4.85 -11.00 21.66
CA LYS A 238 3.41 -10.75 21.79
C LYS A 238 2.76 -10.66 20.41
N THR A 239 1.46 -10.84 20.34
CA THR A 239 0.72 -10.68 19.09
C THR A 239 0.41 -9.22 18.82
N VAL A 240 0.29 -8.87 17.54
CA VAL A 240 -0.02 -7.50 17.07
C VAL A 240 -1.28 -6.95 17.74
N TRP A 241 -2.19 -7.83 18.11
CA TRP A 241 -3.48 -7.56 18.73
C TRP A 241 -3.43 -7.08 20.18
N THR A 242 -2.34 -7.38 20.88
CA THR A 242 -2.08 -6.84 22.21
C THR A 242 -1.71 -5.35 22.17
N VAL A 243 -1.45 -4.81 20.98
CA VAL A 243 -1.32 -3.37 20.71
C VAL A 243 -2.70 -2.84 20.33
N ASP A 244 -3.33 -2.24 21.33
CA ASP A 244 -4.63 -1.55 21.33
C ASP A 244 -5.30 -1.37 19.94
N VAL A 245 -6.26 -2.25 19.58
CA VAL A 245 -7.69 -2.03 19.21
C VAL A 245 -8.40 -3.38 18.89
N LYS A 246 -9.71 -3.36 19.15
CA LYS A 246 -10.84 -4.31 19.06
C LYS A 246 -10.93 -5.22 17.81
N GLY A 247 -11.25 -6.49 18.06
CA GLY A 247 -12.18 -7.32 17.27
C GLY A 247 -11.60 -8.16 16.12
N GLY A 248 -11.68 -9.48 16.28
CA GLY A 248 -11.50 -10.51 15.25
C GLY A 248 -12.28 -11.76 15.70
N SER A 249 -12.75 -12.57 14.77
CA SER A 249 -13.31 -13.91 15.06
C SER A 249 -12.29 -14.95 14.57
N TRP A 250 -12.28 -16.17 15.13
CA TRP A 250 -11.30 -17.26 14.93
C TRP A 250 -11.91 -18.58 14.41
N GLY A 251 -11.11 -19.37 13.68
CA GLY A 251 -11.32 -20.80 13.38
C GLY A 251 -9.97 -21.56 13.32
N GLY A 252 -9.92 -22.78 13.87
CA GLY A 252 -8.71 -23.64 13.93
C GLY A 252 -8.73 -24.69 15.05
N ASN A 253 -7.57 -25.25 15.43
CA ASN A 253 -7.42 -26.22 16.55
C ASN A 253 -6.90 -25.58 17.86
N GLY A 254 -6.47 -24.31 17.81
CA GLY A 254 -6.23 -23.47 18.98
C GLY A 254 -4.83 -23.59 19.59
N GLU A 255 -3.89 -24.28 18.93
CA GLU A 255 -2.54 -24.53 19.47
C GLU A 255 -1.59 -23.32 19.34
N LEU A 256 -1.87 -22.37 18.45
CA LEU A 256 -1.01 -21.21 18.19
C LEU A 256 -1.49 -19.91 18.85
N PHE A 257 -2.72 -19.90 19.36
CA PHE A 257 -3.41 -18.72 19.88
C PHE A 257 -3.60 -18.79 21.40
N SER A 258 -3.44 -17.66 22.07
CA SER A 258 -3.77 -17.47 23.48
C SER A 258 -5.26 -17.14 23.65
N ILE A 259 -5.91 -17.77 24.63
CA ILE A 259 -7.31 -17.47 25.00
C ILE A 259 -7.49 -16.00 25.35
N TRP A 260 -6.56 -15.43 26.10
CA TRP A 260 -6.74 -14.13 26.72
C TRP A 260 -6.22 -12.99 25.86
N HIS A 261 -5.09 -13.23 25.17
CA HIS A 261 -4.33 -12.17 24.50
C HIS A 261 -4.62 -12.04 23.00
N ASP A 262 -5.20 -13.06 22.37
CA ASP A 262 -5.51 -13.02 20.94
C ASP A 262 -6.99 -12.70 20.68
N PRO A 263 -7.32 -11.96 19.60
CA PRO A 263 -8.67 -11.52 19.28
C PRO A 263 -9.35 -12.60 18.44
N TRP A 264 -9.48 -13.78 19.04
CA TRP A 264 -10.14 -14.93 18.42
C TRP A 264 -11.67 -14.87 18.65
N HIS A 265 -12.11 -14.07 19.62
CA HIS A 265 -13.50 -13.89 20.01
C HIS A 265 -14.07 -12.57 19.48
N SER A 266 -15.35 -12.54 19.10
CA SER A 266 -16.04 -11.35 18.55
C SER A 266 -15.97 -10.11 19.46
N LEU A 267 -15.83 -10.32 20.77
CA LEU A 267 -15.61 -9.29 21.80
C LEU A 267 -14.19 -8.66 21.77
N GLY A 268 -13.30 -9.11 20.87
CA GLY A 268 -11.89 -8.78 20.84
C GLY A 268 -11.06 -9.62 21.81
N THR A 269 -9.92 -9.10 22.25
CA THR A 269 -9.06 -9.80 23.23
C THR A 269 -9.77 -9.92 24.58
N LEU A 270 -10.03 -11.14 25.04
CA LEU A 270 -10.83 -11.38 26.25
C LEU A 270 -10.23 -10.72 27.49
N ILE A 271 -8.90 -10.67 27.63
CA ILE A 271 -8.24 -10.03 28.80
C ILE A 271 -8.55 -8.54 28.93
N ARG A 272 -8.84 -7.87 27.82
CA ARG A 272 -9.13 -6.44 27.83
C ARG A 272 -10.57 -6.18 28.23
N ARG A 273 -11.49 -7.03 27.74
CA ARG A 273 -12.91 -6.92 28.04
C ARG A 273 -13.21 -7.41 29.46
N PHE A 274 -12.49 -8.45 29.89
CA PHE A 274 -12.61 -9.08 31.20
C PHE A 274 -11.22 -9.19 31.87
N PRO A 275 -10.70 -8.11 32.48
CA PRO A 275 -9.38 -8.12 33.12
C PRO A 275 -9.23 -9.16 34.23
N SER A 276 -10.33 -9.47 34.93
CA SER A 276 -10.38 -10.53 35.95
C SER A 276 -10.78 -11.90 35.39
N GLY A 277 -10.97 -12.00 34.07
CA GLY A 277 -11.40 -13.22 33.38
C GLY A 277 -10.57 -14.46 33.72
N PRO A 278 -9.22 -14.43 33.71
CA PRO A 278 -8.40 -15.59 34.04
C PRO A 278 -8.70 -16.17 35.42
N SER A 279 -8.87 -15.30 36.42
CA SER A 279 -9.16 -15.71 37.79
C SER A 279 -10.61 -16.19 37.95
N ARG A 280 -11.56 -15.58 37.24
CA ARG A 280 -13.00 -15.85 37.38
C ARG A 280 -13.49 -17.06 36.58
N THR A 281 -12.82 -17.39 35.48
CA THR A 281 -13.10 -18.58 34.66
C THR A 281 -12.19 -19.77 35.00
N ASN A 282 -11.23 -19.56 35.91
CA ASN A 282 -10.22 -20.53 36.31
C ASN A 282 -9.35 -21.04 35.14
N ILE A 283 -9.17 -20.23 34.10
CA ILE A 283 -8.30 -20.52 32.95
C ILE A 283 -7.02 -19.68 33.10
N PRO A 284 -5.83 -20.30 33.10
CA PRO A 284 -4.57 -19.59 33.22
C PRO A 284 -4.42 -18.48 32.16
N ILE A 285 -3.80 -17.35 32.54
CA ILE A 285 -3.61 -16.22 31.62
C ILE A 285 -2.78 -16.59 30.38
N ALA A 286 -1.87 -17.56 30.52
CA ALA A 286 -1.03 -18.07 29.43
C ALA A 286 -1.68 -19.22 28.65
N ALA A 287 -2.94 -19.59 28.95
CA ALA A 287 -3.61 -20.70 28.31
C ALA A 287 -3.80 -20.46 26.80
N LYS A 288 -3.62 -21.55 26.05
CA LYS A 288 -3.86 -21.61 24.61
C LYS A 288 -5.31 -21.95 24.32
N LEU A 289 -5.81 -21.55 23.16
CA LEU A 289 -7.20 -21.79 22.80
C LEU A 289 -7.55 -23.29 22.73
N SER A 290 -6.56 -24.13 22.41
CA SER A 290 -6.69 -25.59 22.47
C SER A 290 -7.05 -26.14 23.85
N THR A 291 -6.89 -25.37 24.94
CA THR A 291 -7.28 -25.84 26.28
C THR A 291 -8.79 -25.84 26.51
N VAL A 292 -9.55 -25.10 25.70
CA VAL A 292 -11.03 -25.02 25.78
C VAL A 292 -11.69 -25.60 24.53
N ILE A 293 -10.95 -26.38 23.75
CA ILE A 293 -11.42 -27.07 22.56
C ILE A 293 -11.10 -28.55 22.72
N VAL A 294 -12.15 -29.38 22.72
CA VAL A 294 -12.02 -30.84 22.81
C VAL A 294 -12.84 -31.44 21.69
N ASP A 295 -12.23 -32.32 20.88
CA ASP A 295 -12.85 -33.00 19.75
C ASP A 295 -13.52 -32.09 18.71
N GLY A 296 -13.03 -30.85 18.56
CA GLY A 296 -13.57 -29.87 17.62
C GLY A 296 -14.77 -29.08 18.16
N ASP A 297 -15.12 -29.26 19.43
CA ASP A 297 -16.17 -28.53 20.13
C ASP A 297 -15.64 -27.69 21.30
N TRP A 298 -16.38 -26.66 21.65
CA TRP A 298 -16.05 -25.78 22.77
C TRP A 298 -16.30 -26.48 24.11
N SER A 299 -15.22 -26.71 24.85
CA SER A 299 -15.24 -27.25 26.21
C SER A 299 -14.80 -26.17 27.20
N TRP A 300 -15.67 -25.19 27.44
CA TRP A 300 -15.39 -24.13 28.42
C TRP A 300 -15.73 -24.60 29.84
N PRO A 301 -14.88 -24.30 30.84
CA PRO A 301 -15.26 -24.52 32.23
C PRO A 301 -16.49 -23.67 32.57
N PRO A 302 -17.35 -24.15 33.49
CA PRO A 302 -18.58 -23.44 33.86
C PRO A 302 -18.24 -22.05 34.41
N ILE A 303 -18.70 -21.02 33.69
CA ILE A 303 -18.51 -19.62 34.08
C ILE A 303 -19.67 -19.23 35.01
N THR A 304 -19.36 -19.00 36.29
CA THR A 304 -20.34 -18.57 37.30
C THR A 304 -20.53 -17.05 37.36
N ASP A 305 -19.62 -16.30 36.76
CA ASP A 305 -19.65 -14.84 36.73
C ASP A 305 -20.49 -14.31 35.56
N LEU A 306 -21.57 -13.59 35.88
CA LEU A 306 -22.47 -12.98 34.89
C LEU A 306 -21.75 -12.08 33.88
N GLU A 307 -20.64 -11.42 34.26
CA GLU A 307 -19.89 -10.58 33.33
C GLU A 307 -19.20 -11.42 32.24
N CYS A 308 -18.67 -12.60 32.59
CA CYS A 308 -17.93 -13.46 31.67
C CYS A 308 -18.85 -14.40 30.87
N ILE A 309 -20.12 -14.55 31.22
CA ILE A 309 -21.12 -15.37 30.49
C ILE A 309 -21.30 -14.88 29.03
N GLU A 310 -21.06 -13.59 28.75
CA GLU A 310 -21.08 -13.01 27.40
C GLU A 310 -20.10 -13.74 26.44
N ILE A 311 -19.02 -14.33 26.97
CA ILE A 311 -18.05 -15.13 26.20
C ILE A 311 -18.73 -16.36 25.59
N LEU A 312 -19.51 -17.10 26.38
CA LEU A 312 -20.15 -18.34 25.92
C LEU A 312 -21.22 -18.09 24.85
N HIS A 313 -21.92 -16.96 24.94
CA HIS A 313 -23.01 -16.61 24.03
C HIS A 313 -22.55 -16.22 22.62
N LEU A 314 -21.28 -15.85 22.48
CA LEU A 314 -20.72 -15.30 21.24
C LEU A 314 -19.53 -16.14 20.73
N LEU A 315 -19.44 -17.40 21.16
CA LEU A 315 -18.43 -18.34 20.70
C LEU A 315 -18.56 -18.55 19.19
N PRO A 316 -17.47 -18.40 18.42
CA PRO A 316 -17.49 -18.63 16.98
C PRO A 316 -17.56 -20.13 16.67
N THR A 317 -18.03 -20.51 15.47
CA THR A 317 -18.02 -21.90 15.03
C THR A 317 -16.59 -22.39 14.85
N ILE A 318 -16.26 -23.57 15.37
CA ILE A 318 -14.95 -24.20 15.17
C ILE A 318 -14.92 -24.84 13.79
N HIS A 319 -13.81 -24.67 13.07
CA HIS A 319 -13.60 -25.26 11.76
C HIS A 319 -12.46 -26.28 11.84
N SER A 320 -12.63 -27.44 11.19
CA SER A 320 -11.64 -28.51 11.21
C SER A 320 -10.42 -28.16 10.36
N GLY A 321 -9.22 -28.23 10.94
CA GLY A 321 -7.96 -27.95 10.25
C GLY A 321 -6.89 -27.31 11.14
N SER A 322 -5.74 -26.99 10.56
CA SER A 322 -4.68 -26.23 11.23
C SER A 322 -5.05 -24.75 11.34
N ASP A 323 -4.74 -24.13 12.48
CA ASP A 323 -4.90 -22.69 12.77
C ASP A 323 -4.52 -21.79 11.57
N SER A 324 -5.49 -21.12 10.95
CA SER A 324 -5.24 -20.20 9.84
C SER A 324 -6.03 -18.88 9.98
N ILE A 325 -5.37 -17.76 9.72
CA ILE A 325 -6.03 -16.46 9.64
C ILE A 325 -6.29 -16.19 8.16
N LEU A 326 -7.55 -15.91 7.81
CA LEU A 326 -7.99 -15.55 6.46
C LEU A 326 -8.36 -14.06 6.39
N TRP A 327 -8.10 -13.46 5.23
CA TRP A 327 -8.51 -12.08 4.96
C TRP A 327 -9.98 -12.07 4.55
N ARG A 328 -10.72 -10.99 4.84
CA ARG A 328 -12.12 -10.87 4.42
C ARG A 328 -12.20 -10.92 2.89
N GLY A 329 -12.69 -12.03 2.35
CA GLY A 329 -12.71 -12.33 0.91
C GLY A 329 -11.66 -13.35 0.42
N GLY A 330 -11.01 -14.12 1.31
CA GLY A 330 -10.10 -15.21 0.95
C GLY A 330 -8.62 -14.89 1.17
N GLU A 331 -7.78 -15.13 0.17
CA GLU A 331 -6.36 -14.81 0.24
C GLU A 331 -6.09 -13.30 0.24
N PHE A 332 -5.11 -12.86 1.02
CA PHE A 332 -4.71 -11.46 1.02
C PHE A 332 -4.13 -11.07 -0.35
N THR A 333 -4.84 -10.18 -1.04
CA THR A 333 -4.28 -9.43 -2.17
C THR A 333 -4.37 -7.95 -1.90
N THR A 334 -3.39 -7.19 -2.43
CA THR A 334 -3.43 -5.72 -2.34
C THR A 334 -4.67 -5.16 -3.05
N THR A 335 -5.19 -5.85 -4.06
CA THR A 335 -6.41 -5.47 -4.78
C THR A 335 -7.65 -5.57 -3.88
N VAL A 336 -7.83 -6.69 -3.18
CA VAL A 336 -8.94 -6.86 -2.22
C VAL A 336 -8.84 -5.83 -1.10
N ALA A 337 -7.64 -5.66 -0.52
CA ALA A 337 -7.41 -4.66 0.53
C ALA A 337 -7.73 -3.23 0.04
N TYR A 338 -7.35 -2.89 -1.20
CA TYR A 338 -7.68 -1.60 -1.80
C TYR A 338 -9.20 -1.41 -1.96
N GLY A 339 -9.91 -2.47 -2.34
CA GLY A 339 -11.38 -2.49 -2.40
C GLY A 339 -12.06 -2.12 -1.08
N ILE A 340 -11.46 -2.49 0.06
CA ILE A 340 -12.01 -2.20 1.39
C ILE A 340 -11.70 -0.75 1.82
N PHE A 341 -10.52 -0.22 1.49
CA PHE A 341 -10.11 1.11 1.92
C PHE A 341 -10.63 2.26 1.04
N ARG A 342 -10.98 1.97 -0.22
CA ARG A 342 -11.56 2.96 -1.13
C ARG A 342 -13.03 3.23 -0.80
N THR A 343 -13.52 4.38 -1.21
CA THR A 343 -14.96 4.65 -1.20
C THR A 343 -15.58 4.11 -2.48
N PRO A 344 -16.52 3.13 -2.42
CA PRO A 344 -17.17 2.61 -3.61
C PRO A 344 -18.13 3.64 -4.22
N GLY A 345 -18.17 3.69 -5.55
CA GLY A 345 -19.14 4.44 -6.34
C GLY A 345 -20.24 3.54 -6.94
N PRO A 346 -21.28 4.15 -7.54
CA PRO A 346 -22.31 3.40 -8.25
C PRO A 346 -21.75 2.74 -9.51
N MET A 347 -22.17 1.49 -9.78
CA MET A 347 -21.89 0.82 -11.04
C MET A 347 -22.60 1.53 -12.19
N VAL A 348 -21.95 1.62 -13.35
CA VAL A 348 -22.53 2.25 -14.55
C VAL A 348 -22.63 1.24 -15.69
N GLY A 349 -23.76 1.17 -16.40
CA GLY A 349 -23.94 0.22 -17.51
C GLY A 349 -23.15 0.58 -18.78
N TRP A 350 -22.68 1.83 -18.91
CA TRP A 350 -21.99 2.32 -20.10
C TRP A 350 -20.48 2.11 -20.10
N TYR A 351 -19.88 1.57 -19.02
CA TYR A 351 -18.43 1.36 -18.97
C TYR A 351 -17.89 0.47 -20.12
N PRO A 352 -18.60 -0.58 -20.62
CA PRO A 352 -18.09 -1.41 -21.71
C PRO A 352 -17.89 -0.64 -23.02
N LEU A 353 -18.61 0.48 -23.20
CA LEU A 353 -18.42 1.37 -24.35
C LEU A 353 -17.03 2.04 -24.33
N LEU A 354 -16.46 2.20 -23.14
CA LEU A 354 -15.17 2.83 -22.91
C LEU A 354 -14.02 1.82 -22.79
N SER A 355 -14.30 0.62 -22.28
CA SER A 355 -13.32 -0.46 -22.05
C SER A 355 -13.51 -1.59 -23.07
N GLY A 356 -12.60 -1.69 -24.05
CA GLY A 356 -12.59 -2.78 -25.02
C GLY A 356 -11.36 -2.79 -25.93
N PRO A 357 -11.04 -3.93 -26.58
CA PRO A 357 -9.78 -4.15 -27.31
C PRO A 357 -9.61 -3.25 -28.55
N CYS A 358 -10.70 -2.81 -29.17
CA CYS A 358 -10.66 -2.01 -30.42
C CYS A 358 -10.91 -0.50 -30.20
N LYS A 359 -10.80 0.02 -28.98
CA LYS A 359 -11.13 1.42 -28.68
C LYS A 359 -9.87 2.30 -28.60
N ILE A 360 -9.85 3.36 -29.42
CA ILE A 360 -8.77 4.36 -29.40
C ILE A 360 -8.95 5.24 -28.14
N PRO A 361 -7.95 5.32 -27.24
CA PRO A 361 -8.09 5.99 -25.94
C PRO A 361 -8.56 7.44 -26.00
N ARG A 362 -8.16 8.17 -27.05
CA ARG A 362 -8.58 9.56 -27.29
C ARG A 362 -10.10 9.67 -27.44
N PHE A 363 -10.71 8.77 -28.21
CA PHE A 363 -12.16 8.79 -28.44
C PHE A 363 -12.91 8.31 -27.19
N SER A 364 -12.42 7.28 -26.49
CA SER A 364 -13.00 6.85 -25.21
C SER A 364 -13.01 7.97 -24.17
N PHE A 365 -11.96 8.79 -24.10
CA PHE A 365 -11.91 9.91 -23.17
C PHE A 365 -12.93 11.01 -23.52
N VAL A 366 -13.09 11.32 -24.81
CA VAL A 366 -14.09 12.29 -25.28
C VAL A 366 -15.51 11.78 -25.04
N LEU A 367 -15.77 10.50 -25.34
CA LEU A 367 -17.07 9.87 -25.08
C LEU A 367 -17.40 9.86 -23.58
N TRP A 368 -16.42 9.56 -22.72
CA TRP A 368 -16.59 9.66 -21.27
C TRP A 368 -16.98 11.07 -20.81
N LEU A 369 -16.35 12.12 -21.38
CA LEU A 369 -16.76 13.50 -21.11
C LEU A 369 -18.16 13.82 -21.67
N ALA A 370 -18.54 13.23 -22.80
CA ALA A 370 -19.86 13.40 -23.40
C ALA A 370 -20.95 12.83 -22.50
N ILE A 371 -20.78 11.58 -22.05
CA ILE A 371 -21.70 10.88 -21.13
C ILE A 371 -21.88 11.67 -19.82
N LEU A 372 -20.82 12.32 -19.32
CA LEU A 372 -20.89 13.13 -18.12
C LEU A 372 -21.41 14.58 -18.34
N GLY A 373 -21.73 14.95 -19.59
CA GLY A 373 -22.16 16.31 -19.94
C GLY A 373 -21.06 17.37 -19.72
N LYS A 374 -19.79 17.00 -19.86
CA LYS A 374 -18.60 17.83 -19.54
C LYS A 374 -17.80 18.29 -20.76
N LEU A 375 -18.28 17.98 -21.97
CA LEU A 375 -17.76 18.64 -23.18
C LEU A 375 -18.04 20.15 -23.12
N SER A 376 -17.19 20.91 -23.80
CA SER A 376 -17.36 22.35 -23.92
C SER A 376 -18.33 22.62 -25.06
N THR A 377 -19.61 22.75 -24.72
CA THR A 377 -20.72 23.06 -25.62
C THR A 377 -21.16 24.52 -25.43
N MET A 378 -21.77 25.14 -26.44
CA MET A 378 -22.12 26.57 -26.39
C MET A 378 -23.25 26.92 -25.43
N ASP A 379 -23.99 25.92 -24.92
CA ASP A 379 -24.97 26.06 -23.84
C ASP A 379 -24.34 26.48 -22.49
N LYS A 380 -23.02 26.43 -22.35
CA LYS A 380 -22.33 26.78 -21.12
C LYS A 380 -22.21 28.30 -20.94
N PRO A 381 -22.52 28.86 -19.76
CA PRO A 381 -22.55 30.31 -19.53
C PRO A 381 -21.26 31.03 -19.91
N TRP A 382 -20.09 30.39 -19.72
CA TRP A 382 -18.79 30.98 -20.03
C TRP A 382 -18.40 30.90 -21.52
N LEU A 383 -19.16 30.20 -22.38
CA LEU A 383 -18.97 30.14 -23.83
C LEU A 383 -20.04 30.93 -24.61
N SER A 384 -21.01 31.53 -23.90
CA SER A 384 -22.10 32.34 -24.46
C SER A 384 -21.63 33.48 -25.39
N HIS A 385 -20.41 33.98 -25.18
CA HIS A 385 -19.79 35.05 -25.97
C HIS A 385 -19.37 34.63 -27.40
N LEU A 386 -19.33 33.33 -27.72
CA LEU A 386 -18.87 32.81 -29.01
C LEU A 386 -19.97 32.66 -30.08
N GLY A 387 -21.21 33.08 -29.79
CA GLY A 387 -22.34 32.89 -30.69
C GLY A 387 -22.95 31.49 -30.53
N GLY A 388 -24.18 31.44 -30.05
CA GLY A 388 -24.81 30.23 -29.53
C GLY A 388 -25.47 29.33 -30.56
N VAL A 389 -25.00 29.24 -31.80
CA VAL A 389 -25.55 28.31 -32.81
C VAL A 389 -24.60 27.15 -33.07
N CYS A 390 -25.15 25.95 -33.24
CA CYS A 390 -24.39 24.74 -33.49
C CYS A 390 -23.69 24.80 -34.85
N VAL A 391 -22.39 24.48 -34.86
CA VAL A 391 -21.56 24.50 -36.07
C VAL A 391 -21.99 23.43 -37.09
N LEU A 392 -22.65 22.36 -36.64
CA LEU A 392 -23.10 21.27 -37.51
C LEU A 392 -24.40 21.61 -38.24
N CYS A 393 -25.45 22.02 -37.50
CA CYS A 393 -26.75 22.29 -38.11
C CYS A 393 -26.99 23.75 -38.49
N GLY A 394 -26.24 24.70 -37.89
CA GLY A 394 -26.38 26.14 -38.09
C GLY A 394 -27.69 26.76 -37.58
N ARG A 395 -28.53 26.03 -36.84
CA ARG A 395 -29.91 26.43 -36.50
C ARG A 395 -30.21 26.48 -35.00
N GLU A 396 -29.81 25.46 -34.25
CA GLU A 396 -30.11 25.34 -32.82
C GLU A 396 -28.89 25.64 -31.94
N VAL A 397 -29.11 25.82 -30.64
CA VAL A 397 -28.02 26.00 -29.68
C VAL A 397 -27.23 24.72 -29.52
N GLU A 398 -25.91 24.82 -29.55
CA GLU A 398 -25.02 23.67 -29.35
C GLU A 398 -25.09 23.17 -27.91
N THR A 399 -25.90 22.13 -27.69
CA THR A 399 -26.01 21.35 -26.46
C THR A 399 -25.48 19.93 -26.67
N HIS A 400 -25.24 19.18 -25.59
CA HIS A 400 -24.90 17.75 -25.68
C HIS A 400 -25.98 16.95 -26.40
N ASP A 401 -27.25 17.15 -26.03
CA ASP A 401 -28.37 16.42 -26.62
C ASP A 401 -28.52 16.77 -28.09
N HIS A 402 -28.32 18.04 -28.46
CA HIS A 402 -28.33 18.46 -29.85
C HIS A 402 -27.20 17.79 -30.65
N LEU A 403 -25.97 17.75 -30.13
CA LEU A 403 -24.81 17.16 -30.83
C LEU A 403 -24.90 15.63 -31.01
N PHE A 404 -25.47 14.90 -30.05
CA PHE A 404 -25.40 13.43 -30.03
C PHE A 404 -26.75 12.73 -30.20
N LEU A 405 -27.87 13.41 -29.98
CA LEU A 405 -29.22 12.83 -29.97
C LEU A 405 -30.18 13.50 -30.97
N SER A 406 -29.77 14.58 -31.67
CA SER A 406 -30.62 15.18 -32.70
C SER A 406 -30.61 14.37 -33.99
N VAL A 407 -31.80 14.08 -34.51
CA VAL A 407 -32.00 13.31 -35.74
C VAL A 407 -31.37 13.99 -36.96
N GLN A 408 -31.31 15.34 -36.98
CA GLN A 408 -30.71 16.13 -38.05
C GLN A 408 -29.18 15.97 -38.14
N ILE A 409 -28.47 15.93 -37.01
CA ILE A 409 -27.02 15.73 -37.04
C ILE A 409 -26.70 14.26 -37.32
N LEU A 410 -27.49 13.34 -36.76
CA LEU A 410 -27.33 11.91 -37.02
C LEU A 410 -27.50 11.59 -38.51
N SER A 411 -28.49 12.15 -39.21
CA SER A 411 -28.71 11.88 -40.64
C SER A 411 -27.60 12.39 -41.57
N GLU A 412 -26.85 13.44 -41.19
CA GLU A 412 -25.71 13.94 -41.97
C GLU A 412 -24.40 13.17 -41.73
N VAL A 413 -24.21 12.65 -40.50
CA VAL A 413 -22.98 11.95 -40.10
C VAL A 413 -23.03 10.45 -40.42
N TYR A 414 -24.21 9.82 -40.33
CA TYR A 414 -24.39 8.37 -40.50
C TYR A 414 -23.93 7.85 -41.88
N PRO A 415 -24.27 8.50 -43.02
CA PRO A 415 -23.83 8.03 -44.35
C PRO A 415 -22.31 8.06 -44.53
N ARG A 416 -21.58 8.85 -43.72
CA ARG A 416 -20.11 8.95 -43.76
C ARG A 416 -19.41 7.91 -42.88
N LEU A 417 -20.13 7.25 -41.97
CA LEU A 417 -19.59 6.21 -41.08
C LEU A 417 -19.77 4.78 -41.65
N GLU A 418 -20.65 4.58 -42.63
CA GLU A 418 -20.85 3.28 -43.29
C GLU A 418 -19.65 2.76 -44.09
N GLY A 419 -18.57 3.55 -44.22
CA GLY A 419 -17.28 3.11 -44.75
C GLY A 419 -16.34 2.44 -43.73
N GLY A 420 -16.73 2.30 -42.46
CA GLY A 420 -15.87 1.71 -41.43
C GLY A 420 -16.59 1.25 -40.17
N ASN A 421 -16.93 -0.05 -40.13
CA ASN A 421 -17.34 -0.83 -38.96
C ASN A 421 -18.45 -0.23 -38.07
N SER A 422 -19.67 -0.65 -38.40
CA SER A 422 -20.88 -0.67 -37.58
C SER A 422 -20.63 -1.13 -36.14
N PHE A 423 -20.53 -0.20 -35.18
CA PHE A 423 -20.52 -0.55 -33.74
C PHE A 423 -21.11 0.53 -32.81
N LEU A 424 -22.08 1.31 -33.28
CA LEU A 424 -22.83 2.25 -32.45
C LEU A 424 -24.34 2.17 -32.73
N LEU A 425 -24.93 1.00 -32.48
CA LEU A 425 -26.37 0.91 -32.23
C LEU A 425 -26.60 -0.08 -31.09
N ALA A 426 -26.77 0.47 -29.88
CA ALA A 426 -27.57 -0.16 -28.85
C ALA A 426 -28.57 0.91 -28.42
N GLU A 427 -29.85 0.61 -28.65
CA GLU A 427 -30.97 1.43 -28.17
C GLU A 427 -30.88 1.64 -26.65
N PRO A 428 -31.36 2.78 -26.12
CA PRO A 428 -31.39 3.02 -24.69
C PRO A 428 -32.54 2.23 -24.04
N CYS A 429 -32.32 0.95 -23.78
CA CYS A 429 -33.20 0.16 -22.90
C CYS A 429 -32.78 0.36 -21.45
N MET A 430 -33.35 1.38 -20.79
CA MET A 430 -33.50 1.37 -19.33
C MET A 430 -34.54 0.31 -18.94
N GLY A 431 -34.17 -0.65 -18.09
CA GLY A 431 -35.13 -1.34 -17.21
C GLY A 431 -35.07 -2.87 -17.13
N ARG A 432 -35.00 -3.34 -15.88
CA ARG A 432 -35.26 -4.69 -15.32
C ARG A 432 -34.12 -5.72 -15.45
N GLY A 433 -33.70 -6.19 -14.28
CA GLY A 433 -32.60 -7.14 -14.12
C GLY A 433 -32.98 -8.60 -14.33
N TYR A 434 -31.97 -9.46 -14.34
CA TYR A 434 -31.87 -10.76 -13.68
C TYR A 434 -30.42 -11.25 -13.74
N TYR A 435 -30.02 -12.02 -12.72
CA TYR A 435 -28.69 -12.55 -12.43
C TYR A 435 -28.32 -13.81 -13.26
N MET A 436 -27.03 -14.17 -13.17
CA MET A 436 -26.29 -15.41 -13.52
C MET A 436 -25.32 -15.17 -14.69
N GLY A 437 -24.02 -15.42 -14.62
CA GLY A 437 -23.13 -16.22 -13.75
C GLY A 437 -22.14 -16.93 -14.70
N PHE A 438 -20.83 -16.96 -14.41
CA PHE A 438 -19.85 -18.03 -14.76
C PHE A 438 -18.38 -17.57 -14.62
N ASP A 439 -17.73 -18.20 -13.65
CA ASP A 439 -16.40 -18.82 -13.55
C ASP A 439 -15.13 -18.30 -14.29
N GLU A 440 -14.14 -18.08 -13.43
CA GLU A 440 -12.74 -18.56 -13.43
C GLU A 440 -11.99 -18.72 -14.76
N MET A 441 -10.84 -18.05 -14.86
CA MET A 441 -9.56 -18.77 -14.98
C MET A 441 -8.37 -17.91 -14.54
N GLU A 442 -7.47 -18.60 -13.83
CA GLU A 442 -6.27 -18.13 -13.18
C GLU A 442 -5.18 -17.62 -14.15
N GLY A 443 -4.32 -16.76 -13.63
CA GLY A 443 -3.09 -16.34 -14.30
C GLY A 443 -2.08 -15.83 -13.27
N GLN A 444 -1.33 -16.78 -12.69
CA GLN A 444 -0.22 -16.53 -11.79
C GLN A 444 0.86 -15.64 -12.44
N THR A 445 1.34 -14.63 -11.71
CA THR A 445 2.70 -14.10 -11.92
C THR A 445 3.36 -13.78 -10.59
N HIS A 446 4.38 -14.58 -10.27
CA HIS A 446 5.36 -14.35 -9.22
C HIS A 446 6.20 -13.11 -9.53
N CYS A 447 6.39 -12.23 -8.54
CA CYS A 447 7.59 -11.38 -8.43
C CYS A 447 7.89 -11.08 -6.95
N SER A 448 8.92 -11.76 -6.46
CA SER A 448 9.48 -11.78 -5.11
C SER A 448 10.61 -10.74 -4.94
N GLY A 449 10.96 -10.42 -3.69
CA GLY A 449 12.34 -10.06 -3.33
C GLY A 449 12.63 -8.65 -2.80
N GLY A 450 12.44 -7.59 -3.58
CA GLY A 450 13.16 -6.32 -3.33
C GLY A 450 12.73 -5.48 -2.12
N LEU A 451 11.52 -5.68 -1.61
CA LEU A 451 10.86 -4.72 -0.71
C LEU A 451 11.15 -4.91 0.77
N GLN A 452 11.45 -6.15 1.18
CA GLN A 452 11.68 -6.45 2.59
C GLN A 452 12.98 -5.80 3.10
N SER A 453 14.03 -5.79 2.29
CA SER A 453 15.34 -5.23 2.67
C SER A 453 15.27 -3.73 3.00
N ILE A 454 14.49 -2.97 2.20
CA ILE A 454 14.27 -1.54 2.43
C ILE A 454 13.65 -1.33 3.80
N ILE A 455 12.52 -1.97 4.10
CA ILE A 455 11.77 -1.71 5.33
C ILE A 455 12.61 -2.08 6.57
N ILE A 456 13.37 -3.18 6.50
CA ILE A 456 14.26 -3.62 7.60
C ILE A 456 15.33 -2.56 7.90
N SER A 457 15.96 -2.03 6.86
CA SER A 457 17.08 -1.07 6.97
C SER A 457 16.68 0.19 7.72
N TYR A 458 15.45 0.67 7.54
CA TYR A 458 14.94 1.87 8.21
C TYR A 458 14.73 1.68 9.71
N PHE A 459 14.20 0.52 10.11
CA PHE A 459 13.79 0.30 11.50
C PHE A 459 14.92 -0.19 12.40
N ILE A 460 15.96 -0.83 11.83
CA ILE A 460 17.16 -1.23 12.60
C ILE A 460 17.88 -0.01 13.17
N ILE A 461 17.94 1.08 12.41
CA ILE A 461 18.83 2.21 12.70
C ILE A 461 18.27 3.10 13.84
N PHE A 462 16.96 3.32 13.96
CA PHE A 462 16.36 4.03 15.11
C PHE A 462 14.91 3.60 15.37
N GLY A 463 14.40 3.73 16.60
CA GLY A 463 13.00 3.37 16.91
C GLY A 463 12.35 4.21 17.98
N GLY A 464 11.02 4.17 17.96
CA GLY A 464 10.14 4.62 19.03
C GLY A 464 8.73 4.92 18.56
N ASN A 465 8.58 5.78 17.55
CA ASN A 465 7.29 6.44 17.31
C ASN A 465 6.56 6.02 16.02
N VAL A 466 7.24 5.51 14.99
CA VAL A 466 6.57 5.12 13.73
C VAL A 466 5.74 3.84 13.91
N THR A 467 6.26 2.86 14.65
CA THR A 467 5.64 1.54 14.83
C THR A 467 4.39 1.58 15.70
N LYS A 468 4.39 2.31 16.82
CA LYS A 468 3.19 2.42 17.67
C LYS A 468 1.99 3.03 16.95
N GLU A 469 2.20 4.02 16.10
CA GLU A 469 1.13 4.68 15.33
C GLU A 469 0.74 3.87 14.09
N PHE A 470 1.71 3.20 13.44
CA PHE A 470 1.44 2.20 12.39
C PHE A 470 0.53 1.09 12.94
N PHE A 471 0.90 0.46 14.05
CA PHE A 471 0.10 -0.59 14.67
C PHE A 471 -1.20 -0.04 15.29
N SER A 472 -1.22 1.13 15.94
CA SER A 472 -2.45 1.74 16.49
C SER A 472 -3.48 2.11 15.40
N THR A 473 -3.04 2.72 14.29
CA THR A 473 -3.93 3.14 13.20
C THR A 473 -4.47 1.94 12.41
N LEU A 474 -3.70 0.86 12.29
CA LEU A 474 -4.12 -0.37 11.62
C LEU A 474 -4.94 -1.31 12.53
N SER A 475 -4.54 -1.47 13.79
CA SER A 475 -5.28 -2.22 14.81
C SER A 475 -6.71 -1.66 14.92
N ALA A 476 -6.86 -0.34 14.85
CA ALA A 476 -8.16 0.34 14.88
C ALA A 476 -9.18 -0.08 13.82
N ARG A 477 -8.75 -0.76 12.75
CA ARG A 477 -9.58 -1.11 11.59
C ARG A 477 -9.50 -2.58 11.19
N ALA A 478 -8.73 -3.40 11.91
CA ALA A 478 -8.69 -4.85 11.75
C ALA A 478 -10.06 -5.57 11.75
N PRO A 479 -11.07 -5.18 12.56
CA PRO A 479 -12.37 -5.87 12.56
C PRO A 479 -13.16 -5.72 11.25
N LEU A 480 -12.77 -4.78 10.38
CA LEU A 480 -13.39 -4.56 9.07
C LEU A 480 -12.74 -5.38 7.95
N LEU A 481 -11.55 -5.96 8.20
CA LEU A 481 -10.66 -6.49 7.16
C LEU A 481 -10.53 -8.02 7.18
N LEU A 482 -11.04 -8.68 8.22
CA LEU A 482 -10.87 -10.11 8.44
C LEU A 482 -12.24 -10.81 8.47
N GLN A 483 -12.31 -11.99 7.87
CA GLN A 483 -13.43 -12.93 7.91
C GLN A 483 -12.81 -14.31 7.85
N LEU A 484 -13.28 -15.23 8.68
CA LEU A 484 -12.65 -16.52 8.86
C LEU A 484 -13.50 -17.70 8.41
N ARG A 485 -12.79 -18.80 8.21
CA ARG A 485 -13.22 -20.17 7.98
C ARG A 485 -12.19 -21.10 8.63
#